data_AF-A0A1W2M2U5-F1
#
_entry.id   AF-A0A1W2M2U5-F1
#
_cell.length_a   1.000
_cell.length_b   1.000
_cell.length_c   1.000
_cell.angle_alpha   90.00
_cell.angle_beta   90.00
_cell.angle_gamma   90.00
#
_symmetry.space_group_name_H-M   'P 1'
#
loop_
_entity.id
_entity.type
_entity.pdbx_description
1 polymer ?
#
loop_
_entity_poly.entity_id
_entity_poly.type
_entity_poly.pdbx_seq_one_letter_code
_entity_poly.pdbx_strand_id
1 'polypeptide(L)'
;MTRPDTTLFATVAAKLRTHPWIGHAEPTDSGVRIHPAAHLLATTPVPGALVTEYLEHWSEVYQLTYDAAPRDVPGDLDLSGWRASDTGEPLPTVHMRQWVERTVDLIVGLRPEWILELGCGTGMLLHRLAPLVQGYVGTDVVADSVRPLPSVPGTVRTVRAAAHETDAPVVSSAMAAAGFPAAGPDCVVLNSVTQCFPDTGYLDAVVRAAVRTVAPGGYVVIGDNRHAGLHAEFSTWVERRRGTGPDLADRAEARAERDEELLFDPVALARIAAKAGADAGREIRIATFPKLLDADSELTRYRFDCVLAVDPAFPSADPRPLRWPDVADRLDTVLDGSGVRIPDIPNGALPDAPGSSITAARLASLVARNDARVTLAAHDPRLLEVVSPASAAWRPAAEVAALPGGNSHEPLRRFTLQRLRATARACLRDLPGARGVTVEVAPAPHPASTT
;
A
#
# COMPACT_ATOMS: atom_id res chain seq x y z
N MET A 1 17.00 43.01 26.10
CA MET A 1 16.21 42.23 25.12
C MET A 1 16.14 43.03 23.84
N THR A 2 16.95 42.66 22.86
CA THR A 2 16.95 43.23 21.51
C THR A 2 15.60 42.93 20.86
N ARG A 3 14.94 43.94 20.27
CA ARG A 3 13.74 43.73 19.46
C ARG A 3 14.07 42.71 18.35
N PRO A 4 13.17 41.76 18.02
CA PRO A 4 13.36 40.89 16.87
C PRO A 4 13.61 41.76 15.63
N ASP A 5 14.62 41.40 14.83
CA ASP A 5 14.97 42.12 13.60
C ASP A 5 13.92 41.83 12.53
N THR A 6 12.75 42.44 12.70
CA THR A 6 11.58 42.30 11.82
C THR A 6 11.90 42.68 10.38
N THR A 7 12.90 43.53 10.16
CA THR A 7 13.40 43.92 8.83
C THR A 7 14.18 42.78 8.17
N LEU A 8 15.06 42.11 8.93
CA LEU A 8 15.78 40.93 8.45
C LEU A 8 14.83 39.79 8.10
N PHE A 9 13.86 39.47 8.98
CA PHE A 9 12.90 38.38 8.70
C PHE A 9 12.02 38.67 7.49
N ALA A 10 11.57 39.91 7.30
CA ALA A 10 10.86 40.31 6.09
C ALA A 10 11.71 40.13 4.82
N THR A 11 13.00 40.47 4.89
CA THR A 11 13.96 40.28 3.78
C THR A 11 14.20 38.80 3.48
N VAL A 12 14.37 37.97 4.52
CA VAL A 12 14.49 36.51 4.39
C VAL A 12 13.22 35.92 3.75
N ALA A 13 12.03 36.30 4.22
CA ALA A 13 10.77 35.84 3.67
C ALA A 13 10.60 36.23 2.19
N ALA A 14 10.98 37.47 1.81
CA ALA A 14 10.97 37.91 0.43
C ALA A 14 11.95 37.11 -0.45
N LYS A 15 13.16 36.82 0.04
CA LYS A 15 14.13 35.98 -0.66
C LYS A 15 13.61 34.56 -0.86
N LEU A 16 13.03 33.95 0.18
CA LEU A 16 12.49 32.59 0.10
C LEU A 16 11.35 32.49 -0.93
N ARG A 17 10.47 33.49 -1.01
CA ARG A 17 9.39 33.56 -2.02
C ARG A 17 9.86 33.58 -3.47
N THR A 18 11.15 33.82 -3.73
CA THR A 18 11.69 33.75 -5.09
C THR A 18 11.89 32.31 -5.58
N HIS A 19 11.90 31.32 -4.67
CA HIS A 19 12.05 29.93 -5.04
C HIS A 19 10.69 29.34 -5.47
N PRO A 20 10.58 28.64 -6.62
CA PRO A 20 9.31 28.14 -7.13
C PRO A 20 8.61 27.14 -6.18
N TRP A 21 9.38 26.50 -5.30
CA TRP A 21 8.83 25.55 -4.33
C TRP A 21 8.17 26.19 -3.11
N ILE A 22 8.35 27.50 -2.91
CA ILE A 22 7.85 28.21 -1.74
C ILE A 22 6.66 29.05 -2.18
N GLY A 23 5.46 28.53 -1.94
CA GLY A 23 4.21 29.22 -2.31
C GLY A 23 3.92 30.42 -1.42
N HIS A 24 4.31 30.33 -0.14
CA HIS A 24 4.17 31.43 0.82
C HIS A 24 5.33 31.45 1.81
N ALA A 25 5.72 32.64 2.26
CA ALA A 25 6.66 32.83 3.36
C ALA A 25 6.30 34.07 4.16
N GLU A 26 6.20 33.92 5.49
CA GLU A 26 5.82 34.96 6.44
C GLU A 26 6.84 35.07 7.59
N PRO A 27 7.21 36.28 8.03
CA PRO A 27 7.96 36.46 9.28
C PRO A 27 7.19 35.94 10.49
N THR A 28 7.91 35.37 11.46
CA THR A 28 7.39 34.99 12.79
C THR A 28 8.17 35.71 13.89
N ASP A 29 7.79 35.50 15.15
CA ASP A 29 8.51 36.08 16.30
C ASP A 29 9.97 35.60 16.41
N SER A 30 10.28 34.42 15.87
CA SER A 30 11.56 33.73 16.00
C SER A 30 12.28 33.46 14.67
N GLY A 31 11.70 33.84 13.53
CA GLY A 31 12.28 33.60 12.21
C GLY A 31 11.29 33.79 11.06
N VAL A 32 11.20 32.79 10.17
CA VAL A 32 10.30 32.79 9.01
C VAL A 32 9.60 31.43 8.88
N ARG A 33 8.29 31.45 8.62
CA ARG A 33 7.51 30.25 8.26
C ARG A 33 7.31 30.20 6.76
N ILE A 34 7.51 29.03 6.16
CA ILE A 34 7.29 28.77 4.73
C ILE A 34 6.23 27.69 4.50
N HIS A 35 5.49 27.82 3.41
CA HIS A 35 4.51 26.85 2.95
C HIS A 35 4.91 26.30 1.56
N PRO A 36 4.84 24.98 1.33
CA PRO A 36 5.05 24.41 0.01
C PRO A 36 4.06 25.01 -1.00
N ALA A 37 4.52 25.22 -2.23
CA ALA A 37 3.60 25.52 -3.32
C ALA A 37 2.74 24.29 -3.64
N ALA A 38 1.42 24.46 -3.76
CA ALA A 38 0.46 23.35 -3.92
C ALA A 38 0.75 22.45 -5.14
N HIS A 39 1.22 23.04 -6.24
CA HIS A 39 1.53 22.30 -7.47
C HIS A 39 2.68 21.29 -7.31
N LEU A 40 3.52 21.40 -6.27
CA LEU A 40 4.61 20.45 -6.03
C LEU A 40 4.13 19.10 -5.49
N LEU A 41 2.99 19.14 -4.80
CA LEU A 41 2.38 18.02 -4.10
C LEU A 41 1.20 17.43 -4.88
N ALA A 42 0.88 18.02 -6.03
CA ALA A 42 -0.17 17.52 -6.90
C ALA A 42 0.18 16.12 -7.40
N THR A 43 -0.80 15.23 -7.41
CA THR A 43 -0.64 13.86 -7.90
C THR A 43 -1.10 13.71 -9.35
N THR A 44 -2.10 14.50 -9.77
CA THR A 44 -2.74 14.41 -11.08
C THR A 44 -2.90 15.80 -11.71
N PRO A 45 -3.00 15.91 -13.05
CA PRO A 45 -2.84 14.84 -14.05
C PRO A 45 -1.39 14.39 -14.21
N VAL A 46 -0.42 15.20 -13.76
CA VAL A 46 1.01 14.87 -13.72
C VAL A 46 1.50 15.13 -12.29
N PRO A 47 2.31 14.23 -11.72
CA PRO A 47 2.92 14.45 -10.42
C PRO A 47 3.71 15.77 -10.36
N GLY A 48 3.54 16.50 -9.26
CA GLY A 48 4.31 17.70 -8.97
C GLY A 48 5.78 17.38 -8.73
N ALA A 49 6.63 18.40 -8.70
CA ALA A 49 8.09 18.20 -8.63
C ALA A 49 8.55 17.45 -7.36
N LEU A 50 7.92 17.66 -6.19
CA LEU A 50 8.29 16.92 -4.97
C LEU A 50 7.79 15.48 -4.99
N VAL A 51 6.60 15.24 -5.55
CA VAL A 51 6.09 13.88 -5.75
C VAL A 51 6.99 13.12 -6.73
N THR A 52 7.37 13.77 -7.83
CA THR A 52 8.30 13.22 -8.83
C THR A 52 9.64 12.89 -8.20
N GLU A 53 10.26 13.83 -7.47
CA GLU A 53 11.54 13.59 -6.79
C GLU A 53 11.45 12.43 -5.78
N TYR A 54 10.33 12.30 -5.06
CA TYR A 54 10.09 11.18 -4.15
C TYR A 54 9.98 9.84 -4.88
N LEU A 55 9.27 9.79 -6.01
CA LEU A 55 9.12 8.57 -6.81
C LEU A 55 10.43 8.18 -7.51
N GLU A 56 11.21 9.16 -7.99
CA GLU A 56 12.54 8.96 -8.56
C GLU A 56 13.50 8.35 -7.53
N HIS A 57 13.45 8.83 -6.28
CA HIS A 57 14.23 8.24 -5.19
C HIS A 57 13.97 6.74 -5.03
N TRP A 58 12.71 6.32 -5.00
CA TRP A 58 12.37 4.89 -4.96
C TRP A 58 12.80 4.14 -6.21
N SER A 59 12.64 4.74 -7.40
CA SER A 59 13.11 4.14 -8.65
C SER A 59 14.61 3.88 -8.64
N GLU A 60 15.41 4.79 -8.08
CA GLU A 60 16.86 4.62 -7.93
C GLU A 60 17.21 3.47 -6.96
N VAL A 61 16.52 3.40 -5.82
CA VAL A 61 16.70 2.33 -4.83
C VAL A 61 16.42 0.94 -5.44
N TYR A 62 15.33 0.82 -6.20
CA TYR A 62 15.00 -0.45 -6.86
C TYR A 62 15.91 -0.77 -8.04
N GLN A 63 16.30 0.22 -8.85
CA GLN A 63 17.29 0.01 -9.92
C GLN A 63 18.60 -0.58 -9.35
N LEU A 64 19.12 0.01 -8.26
CA LEU A 64 20.32 -0.52 -7.58
C LEU A 64 20.11 -1.93 -7.03
N THR A 65 18.91 -2.20 -6.49
CA THR A 65 18.56 -3.52 -5.94
C THR A 65 18.52 -4.59 -7.03
N TYR A 66 17.91 -4.28 -8.18
CA TYR A 66 17.81 -5.19 -9.33
C TYR A 66 19.16 -5.36 -10.04
N ASP A 67 19.99 -4.31 -10.13
CA ASP A 67 21.34 -4.41 -10.71
C ASP A 67 22.26 -5.31 -9.88
N ALA A 68 22.07 -5.34 -8.56
CA ALA A 68 22.80 -6.20 -7.64
C ALA A 68 22.25 -7.64 -7.58
N ALA A 69 21.09 -7.91 -8.20
CA ALA A 69 20.50 -9.24 -8.20
C ALA A 69 21.38 -10.23 -8.97
N PRO A 70 21.62 -11.46 -8.46
CA PRO A 70 22.38 -12.46 -9.19
C PRO A 70 21.60 -12.83 -10.47
N ARG A 71 22.20 -12.56 -11.65
CA ARG A 71 21.58 -12.80 -12.96
C ARG A 71 21.31 -14.27 -13.27
N ASP A 72 21.85 -15.18 -12.46
CA ASP A 72 21.78 -16.64 -12.64
C ASP A 72 20.74 -17.34 -11.74
N VAL A 73 19.92 -16.60 -10.98
CA VAL A 73 18.79 -17.21 -10.27
C VAL A 73 17.67 -17.48 -11.29
N PRO A 74 17.12 -18.70 -11.38
CA PRO A 74 15.95 -18.97 -12.21
C PRO A 74 14.87 -17.92 -11.90
N GLY A 75 14.27 -17.34 -12.94
CA GLY A 75 13.35 -16.19 -12.84
C GLY A 75 12.08 -16.42 -12.00
N ASP A 76 11.94 -17.54 -11.30
CA ASP A 76 10.80 -17.82 -10.45
C ASP A 76 10.88 -17.17 -9.06
N LEU A 77 12.04 -16.72 -8.56
CA LEU A 77 12.11 -16.18 -7.20
C LEU A 77 13.32 -15.25 -6.97
N ASP A 78 13.35 -14.09 -7.65
CA ASP A 78 14.33 -13.06 -7.28
C ASP A 78 13.97 -12.45 -5.92
N LEU A 79 14.78 -12.76 -4.91
CA LEU A 79 14.64 -12.28 -3.53
C LEU A 79 15.52 -11.05 -3.24
N SER A 80 16.10 -10.44 -4.27
CA SER A 80 16.90 -9.22 -4.10
C SER A 80 16.06 -8.11 -3.48
N GLY A 81 16.58 -7.51 -2.41
CA GLY A 81 15.86 -6.49 -1.63
C GLY A 81 15.00 -7.01 -0.47
N TRP A 82 14.71 -8.31 -0.38
CA TRP A 82 13.91 -8.87 0.71
C TRP A 82 14.76 -9.15 1.95
N ARG A 83 14.76 -8.18 2.88
CA ARG A 83 15.50 -8.26 4.15
C ARG A 83 14.56 -8.08 5.34
N ALA A 84 14.81 -8.83 6.40
CA ALA A 84 14.06 -8.72 7.64
C ALA A 84 14.36 -7.39 8.35
N SER A 85 13.32 -6.66 8.74
CA SER A 85 13.46 -5.32 9.35
C SER A 85 14.23 -5.30 10.67
N ASP A 86 14.23 -6.41 11.41
CA ASP A 86 14.85 -6.54 12.73
C ASP A 86 16.35 -6.84 12.66
N THR A 87 16.74 -7.78 11.80
CA THR A 87 18.11 -8.29 11.67
C THR A 87 18.87 -7.68 10.49
N GLY A 88 18.19 -7.21 9.45
CA GLY A 88 18.78 -6.77 8.18
C GLY A 88 19.23 -7.93 7.27
N GLU A 89 19.05 -9.17 7.71
CA GLU A 89 19.41 -10.37 6.95
C GLU A 89 18.36 -10.70 5.88
N PRO A 90 18.73 -11.41 4.80
CA PRO A 90 17.76 -11.89 3.81
C PRO A 90 16.65 -12.73 4.45
N LEU A 91 15.42 -12.56 3.99
CA LEU A 91 14.30 -13.39 4.44
C LEU A 91 14.47 -14.84 3.95
N PRO A 92 14.09 -15.86 4.77
CA PRO A 92 14.25 -17.25 4.37
C PRO A 92 13.49 -17.59 3.07
N THR A 93 14.15 -18.26 2.13
CA THR A 93 13.59 -18.60 0.80
C THR A 93 12.27 -19.39 0.89
N VAL A 94 12.17 -20.35 1.82
CA VAL A 94 10.94 -21.13 2.03
C VAL A 94 9.77 -20.23 2.45
N HIS A 95 10.04 -19.24 3.30
CA HIS A 95 9.04 -18.29 3.74
C HIS A 95 8.59 -17.37 2.59
N MET A 96 9.54 -16.88 1.78
CA MET A 96 9.22 -16.03 0.63
C MET A 96 8.49 -16.79 -0.48
N ARG A 97 8.81 -18.07 -0.69
CA ARG A 97 8.07 -18.95 -1.60
C ARG A 97 6.61 -19.11 -1.16
N GLN A 98 6.39 -19.36 0.13
CA GLN A 98 5.02 -19.40 0.67
C GLN A 98 4.32 -18.05 0.51
N TRP A 99 5.00 -16.93 0.74
CA TRP A 99 4.44 -15.58 0.57
C TRP A 99 3.92 -15.34 -0.85
N VAL A 100 4.72 -15.66 -1.88
CA VAL A 100 4.29 -15.49 -3.27
C VAL A 100 3.17 -16.48 -3.63
N GLU A 101 3.28 -17.73 -3.18
CA GLU A 101 2.25 -18.76 -3.45
C GLU A 101 0.90 -18.38 -2.85
N ARG A 102 0.85 -17.83 -1.63
CA ARG A 102 -0.40 -17.34 -1.04
C ARG A 102 -1.01 -16.16 -1.79
N THR A 103 -0.18 -15.30 -2.34
CA THR A 103 -0.64 -14.18 -3.17
C THR A 103 -1.20 -14.69 -4.49
N VAL A 104 -0.55 -15.69 -5.10
CA VAL A 104 -1.04 -16.37 -6.31
C VAL A 104 -2.36 -17.10 -6.02
N ASP A 105 -2.48 -17.83 -4.92
CA ASP A 105 -3.71 -18.51 -4.50
C ASP A 105 -4.88 -17.51 -4.37
N LEU A 106 -4.63 -16.34 -3.75
CA LEU A 106 -5.62 -15.28 -3.63
C LEU A 106 -6.12 -14.81 -5.00
N ILE A 107 -5.20 -14.53 -5.93
CA ILE A 107 -5.50 -14.04 -7.28
C ILE A 107 -6.21 -15.11 -8.11
N VAL A 108 -5.69 -16.34 -8.15
CA VAL A 108 -6.29 -17.48 -8.88
C VAL A 108 -7.68 -17.80 -8.35
N GLY A 109 -7.91 -17.64 -7.04
CA GLY A 109 -9.22 -17.80 -6.41
C GLY A 109 -10.28 -16.79 -6.90
N LEU A 110 -9.88 -15.72 -7.58
CA LEU A 110 -10.77 -14.77 -8.28
C LEU A 110 -11.12 -15.21 -9.71
N ARG A 111 -10.41 -16.24 -10.23
CA ARG A 111 -10.51 -16.78 -11.59
C ARG A 111 -10.32 -15.72 -12.70
N PRO A 112 -9.21 -14.95 -12.68
CA PRO A 112 -8.94 -13.96 -13.72
C PRO A 112 -8.56 -14.64 -15.04
N GLU A 113 -8.90 -14.00 -16.15
CA GLU A 113 -8.46 -14.36 -17.50
C GLU A 113 -7.46 -13.34 -18.07
N TRP A 114 -7.51 -12.07 -17.63
CA TRP A 114 -6.74 -10.96 -18.19
C TRP A 114 -6.19 -10.07 -17.08
N ILE A 115 -4.88 -10.20 -16.81
CA ILE A 115 -4.23 -9.53 -15.67
C ILE A 115 -3.40 -8.33 -16.13
N LEU A 116 -3.63 -7.17 -15.50
CA LEU A 116 -2.72 -6.03 -15.50
C LEU A 116 -2.02 -5.91 -14.14
N GLU A 117 -0.72 -6.16 -14.08
CA GLU A 117 0.10 -5.96 -12.87
C GLU A 117 0.80 -4.59 -12.91
N LEU A 118 0.64 -3.82 -11.84
CA LEU A 118 1.30 -2.52 -11.64
C LEU A 118 2.45 -2.67 -10.66
N GLY A 119 3.67 -2.41 -11.14
CA GLY A 119 4.92 -2.70 -10.43
C GLY A 119 5.24 -4.20 -10.46
N CYS A 120 5.42 -4.76 -11.66
CA CYS A 120 5.69 -6.20 -11.83
C CYS A 120 7.08 -6.63 -11.36
N GLY A 121 7.99 -5.67 -11.14
CA GLY A 121 9.37 -5.92 -10.75
C GLY A 121 10.01 -6.95 -11.67
N THR A 122 10.74 -7.88 -11.08
CA THR A 122 11.41 -8.97 -11.79
C THR A 122 10.47 -10.09 -12.27
N GLY A 123 9.15 -9.94 -12.10
CA GLY A 123 8.15 -10.85 -12.65
C GLY A 123 7.74 -12.00 -11.73
N MET A 124 7.89 -11.84 -10.41
CA MET A 124 7.65 -12.95 -9.45
C MET A 124 6.21 -13.51 -9.53
N LEU A 125 5.20 -12.63 -9.66
CA LEU A 125 3.82 -13.05 -9.91
C LEU A 125 3.61 -13.41 -11.38
N LEU A 126 4.15 -12.62 -12.32
CA LEU A 126 4.08 -12.88 -13.76
C LEU A 126 4.44 -14.32 -14.10
N HIS A 127 5.58 -14.83 -13.63
CA HIS A 127 6.06 -16.19 -13.93
C HIS A 127 5.12 -17.30 -13.45
N ARG A 128 4.28 -17.04 -12.44
CA ARG A 128 3.31 -18.00 -11.87
C ARG A 128 1.92 -17.85 -12.46
N LEU A 129 1.50 -16.62 -12.76
CA LEU A 129 0.15 -16.30 -13.21
C LEU A 129 0.00 -16.39 -14.72
N ALA A 130 1.01 -15.97 -15.49
CA ALA A 130 0.94 -15.94 -16.95
C ALA A 130 0.57 -17.30 -17.60
N PRO A 131 1.01 -18.46 -17.09
CA PRO A 131 0.58 -19.77 -17.63
C PRO A 131 -0.88 -20.13 -17.32
N LEU A 132 -1.53 -19.43 -16.39
CA LEU A 132 -2.87 -19.74 -15.88
C LEU A 132 -3.96 -18.84 -16.48
N VAL A 133 -3.59 -17.82 -17.25
CA VAL A 133 -4.48 -16.77 -17.78
C VAL A 133 -4.34 -16.62 -19.29
N GLN A 134 -5.29 -15.96 -19.93
CA GLN A 134 -5.29 -15.76 -21.37
C GLN A 134 -4.31 -14.66 -21.80
N GLY A 135 -4.18 -13.60 -21.00
CA GLY A 135 -3.20 -12.53 -21.23
C GLY A 135 -2.72 -11.85 -19.97
N TYR A 136 -1.50 -11.31 -20.05
CA TYR A 136 -0.81 -10.70 -18.93
C TYR A 136 -0.04 -9.46 -19.39
N VAL A 137 -0.28 -8.32 -18.75
CA VAL A 137 0.55 -7.11 -18.92
C VAL A 137 1.12 -6.73 -17.56
N GLY A 138 2.45 -6.67 -17.46
CA GLY A 138 3.15 -6.08 -16.33
C GLY A 138 3.64 -4.66 -16.64
N THR A 139 3.57 -3.76 -15.67
CA THR A 139 4.15 -2.42 -15.78
C THR A 139 5.18 -2.21 -14.69
N ASP A 140 6.28 -1.51 -14.99
CA ASP A 140 7.27 -1.11 -13.99
C ASP A 140 7.98 0.19 -14.38
N VAL A 141 8.51 0.93 -13.40
CA VAL A 141 9.28 2.17 -13.64
C VAL A 141 10.74 1.87 -14.01
N VAL A 142 11.27 0.73 -13.56
CA VAL A 142 12.63 0.27 -13.82
C VAL A 142 12.70 -0.42 -15.17
N ALA A 143 13.53 0.11 -16.08
CA ALA A 143 13.63 -0.40 -17.44
C ALA A 143 14.10 -1.87 -17.51
N ASP A 144 14.93 -2.29 -16.55
CA ASP A 144 15.49 -3.64 -16.53
C ASP A 144 14.51 -4.72 -16.05
N SER A 145 13.51 -4.33 -15.28
CA SER A 145 12.36 -5.18 -14.91
C SER A 145 11.47 -5.46 -16.12
N VAL A 146 11.46 -4.54 -17.09
CA VAL A 146 10.66 -4.59 -18.32
C VAL A 146 11.47 -5.21 -19.46
N ARG A 147 12.07 -6.38 -19.22
CA ARG A 147 12.81 -7.11 -20.26
C ARG A 147 11.93 -8.18 -20.93
N PRO A 148 12.13 -8.44 -22.24
CA PRO A 148 11.46 -9.55 -22.90
C PRO A 148 11.81 -10.85 -22.19
N LEU A 149 10.81 -11.53 -21.65
CA LEU A 149 10.99 -12.85 -21.06
C LEU A 149 11.08 -13.85 -22.22
N PRO A 150 12.25 -14.46 -22.52
CA PRO A 150 12.46 -15.20 -23.77
C PRO A 150 11.58 -16.45 -23.93
N SER A 151 10.85 -16.83 -22.88
CA SER A 151 10.10 -18.07 -22.75
C SER A 151 8.61 -17.88 -22.42
N VAL A 152 8.06 -16.66 -22.52
CA VAL A 152 6.64 -16.42 -22.26
C VAL A 152 5.81 -16.35 -23.55
N PRO A 153 4.54 -16.78 -23.54
CA PRO A 153 3.66 -16.69 -24.69
C PRO A 153 3.52 -15.26 -25.24
N GLY A 154 3.16 -15.15 -26.52
CA GLY A 154 2.90 -13.86 -27.18
C GLY A 154 1.78 -13.03 -26.55
N THR A 155 1.00 -13.57 -25.61
CA THR A 155 -0.03 -12.89 -24.82
C THR A 155 0.50 -12.26 -23.52
N VAL A 156 1.81 -12.32 -23.29
CA VAL A 156 2.49 -11.67 -22.16
C VAL A 156 3.27 -10.47 -22.68
N ARG A 157 3.12 -9.33 -21.99
CA ARG A 157 3.87 -8.10 -22.27
C ARG A 157 4.34 -7.49 -20.96
N THR A 158 5.49 -6.84 -20.99
CA THR A 158 5.92 -5.89 -19.97
C THR A 158 6.13 -4.53 -20.63
N VAL A 159 5.75 -3.45 -19.95
CA VAL A 159 5.89 -2.07 -20.46
C VAL A 159 6.35 -1.13 -19.36
N ARG A 160 7.18 -0.14 -19.72
CA ARG A 160 7.63 0.87 -18.76
C ARG A 160 6.51 1.88 -18.49
N ALA A 161 5.99 1.90 -17.28
CA ALA A 161 4.97 2.83 -16.81
C ALA A 161 4.91 2.81 -15.28
N ALA A 162 4.64 3.96 -14.67
CA ALA A 162 4.36 4.07 -13.24
C ALA A 162 2.91 3.64 -12.92
N ALA A 163 2.64 3.32 -11.65
CA ALA A 163 1.31 2.88 -11.24
C ALA A 163 0.20 3.92 -11.54
N HIS A 164 0.51 5.23 -11.48
CA HIS A 164 -0.47 6.28 -11.81
C HIS A 164 -0.74 6.40 -13.32
N GLU A 165 0.03 5.73 -14.17
CA GLU A 165 -0.10 5.70 -15.63
C GLU A 165 -0.91 4.48 -16.12
N THR A 166 -1.76 3.91 -15.27
CA THR A 166 -2.58 2.71 -15.57
C THR A 166 -3.38 2.85 -16.87
N ASP A 167 -3.91 4.05 -17.16
CA ASP A 167 -4.70 4.37 -18.36
C ASP A 167 -3.88 5.06 -19.47
N ALA A 168 -2.55 5.06 -19.37
CA ALA A 168 -1.69 5.67 -20.36
C ALA A 168 -1.71 4.91 -21.71
N PRO A 169 -1.55 5.59 -22.85
CA PRO A 169 -1.59 4.97 -24.18
C PRO A 169 -0.60 3.80 -24.36
N VAL A 170 0.55 3.84 -23.69
CA VAL A 170 1.56 2.78 -23.75
C VAL A 170 1.06 1.48 -23.09
N VAL A 171 0.32 1.60 -21.98
CA VAL A 171 -0.29 0.46 -21.27
C VAL A 171 -1.47 -0.09 -22.07
N SER A 172 -2.35 0.78 -22.59
CA SER A 172 -3.45 0.36 -23.46
C SER A 172 -2.96 -0.36 -24.72
N SER A 173 -1.88 0.13 -25.33
CA SER A 173 -1.27 -0.50 -26.51
C SER A 173 -0.67 -1.87 -26.17
N ALA A 174 -0.04 -2.02 -25.00
CA ALA A 174 0.48 -3.29 -24.52
C ALA A 174 -0.65 -4.31 -24.28
N MET A 175 -1.75 -3.90 -23.66
CA MET A 175 -2.95 -4.74 -23.47
C MET A 175 -3.55 -5.19 -24.80
N ALA A 176 -3.74 -4.27 -25.75
CA ALA A 176 -4.23 -4.63 -27.08
C ALA A 176 -3.30 -5.62 -27.80
N ALA A 177 -1.98 -5.41 -27.72
CA ALA A 177 -0.97 -6.30 -28.31
C ALA A 177 -0.85 -7.66 -27.59
N ALA A 178 -1.34 -7.77 -26.35
CA ALA A 178 -1.45 -9.00 -25.59
C ALA A 178 -2.79 -9.72 -25.81
N GLY A 179 -3.72 -9.12 -26.56
CA GLY A 179 -5.01 -9.72 -26.91
C GLY A 179 -6.16 -9.40 -25.95
N PHE A 180 -6.00 -8.39 -25.09
CA PHE A 180 -7.02 -8.05 -24.09
C PHE A 180 -8.35 -7.66 -24.76
N PRO A 181 -9.50 -7.99 -24.15
CA PRO A 181 -10.80 -7.50 -24.58
C PRO A 181 -10.88 -5.97 -24.51
N ALA A 182 -11.75 -5.37 -25.32
CA ALA A 182 -12.00 -3.93 -25.29
C ALA A 182 -12.52 -3.41 -23.93
N ALA A 183 -13.12 -4.29 -23.12
CA ALA A 183 -13.57 -3.98 -21.77
C ALA A 183 -12.41 -3.80 -20.76
N GLY A 184 -11.18 -4.18 -21.13
CA GLY A 184 -10.00 -4.08 -20.26
C GLY A 184 -9.66 -5.40 -19.53
N PRO A 185 -8.71 -5.35 -18.57
CA PRO A 185 -8.39 -6.47 -17.69
C PRO A 185 -9.58 -6.82 -16.80
N ASP A 186 -9.76 -8.10 -16.46
CA ASP A 186 -10.68 -8.50 -15.39
C ASP A 186 -10.00 -8.54 -14.01
N CYS A 187 -8.67 -8.36 -13.97
CA CYS A 187 -7.92 -8.24 -12.73
C CYS A 187 -6.77 -7.23 -12.86
N VAL A 188 -6.77 -6.21 -12.01
CA VAL A 188 -5.64 -5.30 -11.82
C VAL A 188 -4.94 -5.64 -10.51
N VAL A 189 -3.62 -5.79 -10.51
CA VAL A 189 -2.84 -6.22 -9.35
C VAL A 189 -1.81 -5.16 -8.97
N LEU A 190 -1.77 -4.80 -7.69
CA LEU A 190 -0.77 -3.97 -7.05
C LEU A 190 -0.26 -4.73 -5.82
N ASN A 191 0.79 -5.53 -5.95
CA ASN A 191 1.28 -6.36 -4.85
C ASN A 191 2.65 -5.89 -4.35
N SER A 192 2.73 -5.46 -3.09
CA SER A 192 3.97 -4.97 -2.46
C SER A 192 4.57 -3.72 -3.13
N VAL A 193 3.70 -2.85 -3.67
CA VAL A 193 4.10 -1.60 -4.36
C VAL A 193 3.67 -0.34 -3.61
N THR A 194 2.60 -0.42 -2.83
CA THR A 194 1.99 0.74 -2.18
C THR A 194 2.90 1.38 -1.15
N GLN A 195 3.80 0.61 -0.53
CA GLN A 195 4.82 1.09 0.40
C GLN A 195 5.73 2.16 -0.21
N CYS A 196 5.91 2.16 -1.54
CA CYS A 196 6.73 3.15 -2.25
C CYS A 196 5.95 4.41 -2.64
N PHE A 197 4.66 4.48 -2.31
CA PHE A 197 3.84 5.64 -2.66
C PHE A 197 4.09 6.78 -1.68
N PRO A 198 3.99 8.04 -2.15
CA PRO A 198 4.28 9.21 -1.33
C PRO A 198 3.25 9.44 -0.21
N ASP A 199 1.97 9.22 -0.49
CA ASP A 199 0.85 9.49 0.42
C ASP A 199 -0.44 8.79 -0.05
N THR A 200 -1.53 8.98 0.72
CA THR A 200 -2.85 8.44 0.36
C THR A 200 -3.49 9.14 -0.83
N GLY A 201 -3.07 10.36 -1.19
CA GLY A 201 -3.53 11.07 -2.38
C GLY A 201 -3.04 10.40 -3.67
N TYR A 202 -1.80 9.92 -3.67
CA TYR A 202 -1.26 9.10 -4.75
C TYR A 202 -1.93 7.73 -4.82
N LEU A 203 -2.15 7.07 -3.68
CA LEU A 203 -2.94 5.84 -3.64
C LEU A 203 -4.35 6.06 -4.22
N ASP A 204 -5.02 7.17 -3.90
CA ASP A 204 -6.33 7.52 -4.45
C ASP A 204 -6.30 7.66 -5.98
N ALA A 205 -5.31 8.37 -6.53
CA ALA A 205 -5.17 8.51 -7.98
C ALA A 205 -4.98 7.14 -8.68
N VAL A 206 -4.13 6.27 -8.12
CA VAL A 206 -3.86 4.94 -8.67
C VAL A 206 -5.11 4.04 -8.57
N VAL A 207 -5.78 4.00 -7.42
CA VAL A 207 -7.00 3.19 -7.23
C VAL A 207 -8.11 3.66 -8.17
N ARG A 208 -8.27 4.98 -8.38
CA ARG A 208 -9.22 5.52 -9.38
C ARG A 208 -8.91 5.06 -10.79
N ALA A 209 -7.65 5.09 -11.19
CA ALA A 209 -7.25 4.64 -12.53
C ALA A 209 -7.50 3.14 -12.71
N ALA A 210 -7.15 2.32 -11.69
CA ALA A 210 -7.44 0.89 -11.68
C ALA A 210 -8.95 0.59 -11.74
N VAL A 211 -9.76 1.29 -10.93
CA VAL A 211 -11.23 1.17 -10.94
C VAL A 211 -11.84 1.64 -12.24
N ARG A 212 -11.27 2.59 -12.99
CA ARG A 212 -11.76 2.92 -14.34
C ARG A 212 -11.37 1.89 -15.40
N THR A 213 -10.21 1.26 -15.21
CA THR A 213 -9.60 0.38 -16.23
C THR A 213 -10.13 -1.05 -16.17
N VAL A 214 -10.42 -1.56 -14.98
CA VAL A 214 -10.89 -2.94 -14.80
C VAL A 214 -12.28 -3.15 -15.41
N ALA A 215 -12.49 -4.27 -16.10
CA ALA A 215 -13.78 -4.64 -16.67
C ALA A 215 -14.87 -4.78 -15.58
N PRO A 216 -16.15 -4.54 -15.89
CA PRO A 216 -17.26 -4.87 -14.99
C PRO A 216 -17.24 -6.33 -14.56
N GLY A 217 -17.48 -6.59 -13.27
CA GLY A 217 -17.34 -7.90 -12.64
C GLY A 217 -15.90 -8.29 -12.27
N GLY A 218 -14.91 -7.47 -12.62
CA GLY A 218 -13.50 -7.70 -12.33
C GLY A 218 -13.05 -7.24 -10.94
N TYR A 219 -11.75 -7.38 -10.68
CA TYR A 219 -11.16 -7.14 -9.37
C TYR A 219 -9.92 -6.23 -9.42
N VAL A 220 -9.73 -5.44 -8.36
CA VAL A 220 -8.46 -4.76 -8.08
C VAL A 220 -7.86 -5.35 -6.82
N VAL A 221 -6.74 -6.07 -6.96
CA VAL A 221 -6.00 -6.68 -5.86
C VAL A 221 -4.91 -5.72 -5.41
N ILE A 222 -4.96 -5.31 -4.16
CA ILE A 222 -3.99 -4.43 -3.52
C ILE A 222 -3.35 -5.26 -2.40
N GLY A 223 -2.26 -5.95 -2.74
CA GLY A 223 -1.62 -6.96 -1.91
C GLY A 223 -0.43 -6.44 -1.12
N ASP A 224 -0.17 -7.11 0.00
CA ASP A 224 1.02 -7.00 0.83
C ASP A 224 1.25 -5.59 1.43
N ASN A 225 0.17 -4.98 1.92
CA ASN A 225 0.20 -3.63 2.48
C ASN A 225 0.53 -3.66 3.96
N ARG A 226 1.33 -2.71 4.43
CA ARG A 226 1.63 -2.53 5.86
C ARG A 226 0.47 -1.84 6.58
N HIS A 227 0.02 -2.41 7.69
CA HIS A 227 -1.15 -1.93 8.44
C HIS A 227 -0.81 -0.73 9.33
N ALA A 228 -1.34 0.47 9.04
CA ALA A 228 -1.05 1.68 9.80
C ALA A 228 -1.42 1.59 11.29
N GLY A 229 -2.53 0.92 11.62
CA GLY A 229 -2.93 0.69 13.02
C GLY A 229 -1.98 -0.19 13.84
N LEU A 230 -0.99 -0.84 13.22
CA LEU A 230 0.03 -1.65 13.88
C LEU A 230 1.43 -1.01 13.83
N HIS A 231 1.56 0.23 13.35
CA HIS A 231 2.85 0.85 13.08
C HIS A 231 3.73 1.01 14.34
N ALA A 232 3.14 1.46 15.45
CA ALA A 232 3.85 1.60 16.72
C ALA A 232 4.31 0.24 17.29
N GLU A 233 3.48 -0.80 17.14
CA GLU A 233 3.78 -2.16 17.59
C GLU A 233 4.85 -2.82 16.75
N PHE A 234 4.79 -2.65 15.43
CA PHE A 234 5.86 -3.07 14.52
C PHE A 234 7.19 -2.42 14.89
N SER A 235 7.19 -1.09 15.09
CA SER A 235 8.40 -0.35 15.46
C SER A 235 8.97 -0.82 16.80
N THR A 236 8.09 -1.06 17.78
CA THR A 236 8.47 -1.63 19.09
C THR A 236 9.03 -3.04 18.94
N TRP A 237 8.41 -3.89 18.12
CA TRP A 237 8.86 -5.25 17.88
C TRP A 237 10.26 -5.27 17.28
N VAL A 238 10.52 -4.44 16.27
CA VAL A 238 11.85 -4.33 15.66
C VAL A 238 12.89 -3.84 16.67
N GLU A 239 12.63 -2.73 17.37
CA GLU A 239 13.61 -2.17 18.30
C GLU A 239 13.84 -3.07 19.51
N ARG A 240 12.85 -3.87 19.92
CA ARG A 240 12.98 -4.88 20.98
C ARG A 240 13.92 -6.01 20.56
N ARG A 241 13.87 -6.44 19.29
CA ARG A 241 14.78 -7.47 18.74
C ARG A 241 16.24 -7.01 18.72
N ARG A 242 16.48 -5.71 18.60
CA ARG A 242 17.83 -5.10 18.65
C ARG A 242 18.37 -4.92 20.07
N GLY A 243 17.50 -4.94 21.07
CA GLY A 243 17.86 -4.93 22.49
C GLY A 243 16.75 -4.36 23.36
N THR A 244 16.65 -4.84 24.60
CA THR A 244 15.71 -4.29 25.59
C THR A 244 16.38 -3.22 26.44
N GLY A 245 15.61 -2.23 26.92
CA GLY A 245 16.12 -1.13 27.72
C GLY A 245 15.03 -0.11 28.07
N PRO A 246 15.29 0.81 29.02
CA PRO A 246 14.34 1.87 29.38
C PRO A 246 14.08 2.85 28.24
N ASP A 247 14.97 2.91 27.24
CA ASP A 247 14.90 3.75 26.03
C ASP A 247 14.09 3.12 24.88
N LEU A 248 13.56 1.90 25.06
CA LEU A 248 12.89 1.16 23.98
C LEU A 248 11.71 1.95 23.38
N ALA A 249 10.92 2.62 24.21
CA ALA A 249 9.78 3.42 23.75
C ALA A 249 10.24 4.57 22.84
N ASP A 250 11.23 5.34 23.29
CA ASP A 250 11.78 6.48 22.54
C ASP A 250 12.39 6.03 21.20
N ARG A 251 13.09 4.89 21.18
CA ARG A 251 13.65 4.33 19.93
C ARG A 251 12.55 3.88 18.97
N ALA A 252 11.49 3.26 19.48
CA ALA A 252 10.37 2.81 18.67
C ALA A 252 9.58 3.98 18.06
N GLU A 253 9.33 5.03 18.85
CA GLU A 253 8.71 6.27 18.37
C GLU A 253 9.58 6.94 17.30
N ALA A 254 10.87 7.12 17.58
CA ALA A 254 11.81 7.69 16.62
C ALA A 254 11.91 6.88 15.33
N ARG A 255 11.76 5.54 15.39
CA ARG A 255 11.68 4.68 14.21
C ARG A 255 10.41 4.94 13.41
N ALA A 256 9.25 4.95 14.06
CA ALA A 256 7.96 5.18 13.41
C ALA A 256 7.93 6.55 12.71
N GLU A 257 8.47 7.59 13.34
CA GLU A 257 8.60 8.93 12.73
C GLU A 257 9.52 8.96 11.50
N ARG A 258 10.45 8.00 11.40
CA ARG A 258 11.44 7.87 10.33
C ARG A 258 11.04 6.89 9.25
N ASP A 259 9.88 6.26 9.36
CA ASP A 259 9.43 5.33 8.34
C ASP A 259 9.20 6.09 7.03
N GLU A 260 9.82 5.61 5.96
CA GLU A 260 9.81 6.24 4.64
C GLU A 260 8.79 5.59 3.71
N GLU A 261 8.12 4.53 4.16
CA GLU A 261 7.11 3.81 3.41
C GLU A 261 5.70 4.36 3.72
N LEU A 262 4.77 4.24 2.76
CA LEU A 262 3.35 4.48 3.04
C LEU A 262 2.75 3.30 3.81
N LEU A 263 2.03 3.62 4.89
CA LEU A 263 1.17 2.67 5.59
C LEU A 263 -0.26 3.21 5.59
N PHE A 264 -1.24 2.31 5.51
CA PHE A 264 -2.66 2.65 5.68
C PHE A 264 -3.40 1.48 6.30
N ASP A 265 -4.59 1.74 6.86
CA ASP A 265 -5.49 0.68 7.31
C ASP A 265 -6.60 0.40 6.27
N PRO A 266 -7.31 -0.73 6.38
CA PRO A 266 -8.36 -1.10 5.42
C PRO A 266 -9.49 -0.07 5.32
N VAL A 267 -9.79 0.68 6.38
CA VAL A 267 -10.83 1.72 6.38
C VAL A 267 -10.39 2.92 5.54
N ALA A 268 -9.11 3.29 5.57
CA ALA A 268 -8.56 4.35 4.71
C ALA A 268 -8.70 3.97 3.23
N LEU A 269 -8.35 2.73 2.88
CA LEU A 269 -8.52 2.22 1.52
C LEU A 269 -10.00 2.13 1.12
N ALA A 270 -10.90 1.74 2.03
CA ALA A 270 -12.32 1.71 1.76
C ALA A 270 -12.89 3.10 1.43
N ARG A 271 -12.41 4.17 2.10
CA ARG A 271 -12.80 5.56 1.78
C ARG A 271 -12.37 5.96 0.37
N ILE A 272 -11.14 5.62 0.00
CA ILE A 272 -10.61 5.82 -1.35
C ILE A 272 -11.45 5.06 -2.38
N ALA A 273 -11.70 3.78 -2.13
CA ALA A 273 -12.48 2.90 -3.02
C ALA A 273 -13.92 3.36 -3.18
N ALA A 274 -14.58 3.79 -2.10
CA ALA A 274 -15.95 4.32 -2.14
C ALA A 274 -16.03 5.60 -2.98
N LYS A 275 -15.07 6.52 -2.81
CA LYS A 275 -14.99 7.75 -3.61
C LYS A 275 -14.67 7.45 -5.09
N ALA A 276 -13.79 6.49 -5.36
CA ALA A 276 -13.49 6.05 -6.73
C ALA A 276 -14.73 5.45 -7.43
N GLY A 277 -15.51 4.63 -6.72
CA GLY A 277 -16.77 4.07 -7.21
C GLY A 277 -17.81 5.13 -7.50
N ALA A 278 -18.02 6.07 -6.57
CA ALA A 278 -18.97 7.17 -6.72
C ALA A 278 -18.65 8.03 -7.96
N ASP A 279 -17.37 8.40 -8.13
CA ASP A 279 -16.94 9.26 -9.23
C ASP A 279 -17.01 8.54 -10.60
N ALA A 280 -16.84 7.22 -10.62
CA ALA A 280 -16.96 6.41 -11.83
C ALA A 280 -18.40 5.91 -12.11
N GLY A 281 -19.33 6.09 -11.17
CA GLY A 281 -20.68 5.51 -11.26
C GLY A 281 -20.68 3.98 -11.19
N ARG A 282 -19.76 3.38 -10.43
CA ARG A 282 -19.55 1.93 -10.32
C ARG A 282 -19.80 1.43 -8.89
N GLU A 283 -20.35 0.24 -8.75
CA GLU A 283 -20.48 -0.41 -7.44
C GLU A 283 -19.13 -0.99 -7.02
N ILE A 284 -18.65 -0.64 -5.82
CA ILE A 284 -17.40 -1.17 -5.26
C ILE A 284 -17.69 -1.91 -3.96
N ARG A 285 -17.27 -3.17 -3.90
CA ARG A 285 -17.21 -3.95 -2.65
C ARG A 285 -15.76 -4.28 -2.31
N ILE A 286 -15.41 -4.29 -1.03
CA ILE A 286 -14.06 -4.56 -0.53
C ILE A 286 -14.06 -5.77 0.40
N ALA A 287 -13.04 -6.62 0.27
CA ALA A 287 -12.69 -7.66 1.23
C ALA A 287 -11.23 -7.47 1.68
N THR A 288 -10.96 -7.72 2.95
CA THR A 288 -9.64 -7.60 3.56
C THR A 288 -9.19 -8.97 4.07
N PHE A 289 -7.99 -9.40 3.68
CA PHE A 289 -7.45 -10.71 3.98
C PHE A 289 -6.19 -10.59 4.84
N PRO A 290 -6.05 -11.39 5.90
CA PRO A 290 -4.79 -11.54 6.62
C PRO A 290 -3.80 -12.35 5.76
N LYS A 291 -2.49 -12.22 6.02
CA LYS A 291 -1.50 -13.09 5.36
C LYS A 291 -1.59 -14.51 5.92
N LEU A 292 -1.77 -15.49 5.03
CA LEU A 292 -1.92 -16.91 5.38
C LEU A 292 -0.58 -17.65 5.38
N LEU A 293 0.36 -17.13 6.16
CA LEU A 293 1.73 -17.65 6.27
C LEU A 293 1.91 -18.39 7.59
N ASP A 294 2.75 -19.43 7.58
CA ASP A 294 3.01 -20.24 8.78
C ASP A 294 4.09 -19.63 9.67
N ALA A 295 5.03 -18.89 9.07
CA ALA A 295 6.15 -18.33 9.82
C ALA A 295 5.69 -17.13 10.66
N ASP A 296 6.28 -17.03 11.85
CA ASP A 296 6.12 -15.87 12.72
C ASP A 296 7.04 -14.73 12.28
N SER A 297 6.58 -13.89 11.35
CA SER A 297 7.38 -12.85 10.71
C SER A 297 6.67 -11.51 10.61
N GLU A 298 7.40 -10.47 10.21
CA GLU A 298 6.81 -9.17 9.94
C GLU A 298 5.75 -9.21 8.83
N LEU A 299 5.93 -10.08 7.83
CA LEU A 299 4.98 -10.26 6.74
C LEU A 299 3.67 -10.84 7.25
N THR A 300 3.73 -11.83 8.14
CA THR A 300 2.54 -12.48 8.70
C THR A 300 1.76 -11.56 9.64
N ARG A 301 2.47 -10.78 10.45
CA ARG A 301 1.89 -10.00 11.56
C ARG A 301 1.34 -8.65 11.13
N TYR A 302 2.07 -7.94 10.28
CA TYR A 302 1.89 -6.51 10.09
C TYR A 302 1.45 -6.13 8.68
N ARG A 303 1.19 -7.13 7.83
CA ARG A 303 0.71 -6.92 6.45
C ARG A 303 -0.67 -7.52 6.23
N PHE A 304 -1.36 -7.02 5.21
CA PHE A 304 -2.67 -7.48 4.79
C PHE A 304 -2.86 -7.30 3.28
N ASP A 305 -3.79 -8.06 2.72
CA ASP A 305 -4.23 -7.91 1.33
C ASP A 305 -5.65 -7.32 1.31
N CYS A 306 -5.95 -6.49 0.33
CA CYS A 306 -7.31 -6.02 0.04
C CYS A 306 -7.68 -6.36 -1.40
N VAL A 307 -8.93 -6.74 -1.61
CA VAL A 307 -9.48 -6.98 -2.94
C VAL A 307 -10.75 -6.17 -3.12
N LEU A 308 -10.74 -5.27 -4.10
CA LEU A 308 -11.91 -4.55 -4.56
C LEU A 308 -12.59 -5.40 -5.64
N ALA A 309 -13.88 -5.70 -5.47
CA ALA A 309 -14.74 -6.21 -6.53
C ALA A 309 -15.50 -5.05 -7.14
N VAL A 310 -15.47 -4.94 -8.46
CA VAL A 310 -16.01 -3.80 -9.21
C VAL A 310 -17.19 -4.26 -10.06
N ASP A 311 -18.36 -3.67 -9.82
CA ASP A 311 -19.66 -4.11 -10.35
C ASP A 311 -19.87 -5.64 -10.17
N PRO A 312 -19.75 -6.15 -8.93
CA PRO A 312 -19.77 -7.59 -8.69
C PRO A 312 -21.10 -8.22 -9.12
N ALA A 313 -21.03 -9.29 -9.92
CA ALA A 313 -22.20 -10.03 -10.38
C ALA A 313 -22.80 -10.98 -9.32
N PHE A 314 -22.17 -11.11 -8.14
CA PHE A 314 -22.67 -11.94 -7.05
C PHE A 314 -23.61 -11.16 -6.11
N PRO A 315 -24.71 -11.78 -5.65
CA PRO A 315 -25.66 -11.11 -4.78
C PRO A 315 -25.01 -10.74 -3.45
N SER A 316 -25.46 -9.63 -2.85
CA SER A 316 -25.14 -9.36 -1.46
C SER A 316 -25.78 -10.45 -0.60
N ALA A 317 -25.00 -11.03 0.30
CA ALA A 317 -25.49 -11.95 1.31
C ALA A 317 -25.46 -11.25 2.66
N ASP A 318 -26.42 -11.59 3.53
CA ASP A 318 -26.48 -11.12 4.92
C ASP A 318 -26.37 -12.34 5.86
N PRO A 319 -25.15 -12.87 6.08
CA PRO A 319 -24.98 -14.08 6.87
C PRO A 319 -25.29 -13.82 8.34
N ARG A 320 -25.93 -14.80 8.99
CA ARG A 320 -26.32 -14.70 10.40
C ARG A 320 -25.07 -14.60 11.30
N PRO A 321 -25.00 -13.63 12.23
CA PRO A 321 -23.86 -13.52 13.13
C PRO A 321 -23.87 -14.66 14.17
N LEU A 322 -22.69 -15.23 14.42
CA LEU A 322 -22.42 -16.21 15.46
C LEU A 322 -21.19 -15.77 16.26
N ARG A 323 -21.14 -16.12 17.55
CA ARG A 323 -20.02 -15.74 18.41
C ARG A 323 -18.94 -16.81 18.37
N TRP A 324 -17.68 -16.41 18.18
CA TRP A 324 -16.54 -17.32 18.14
C TRP A 324 -16.49 -18.34 19.29
N PRO A 325 -16.61 -17.94 20.57
CA PRO A 325 -16.51 -18.88 21.68
C PRO A 325 -17.59 -19.98 21.68
N ASP A 326 -18.74 -19.71 21.04
CA ASP A 326 -19.88 -20.64 21.03
C ASP A 326 -19.77 -21.70 19.93
N VAL A 327 -18.85 -21.50 18.96
CA VAL A 327 -18.75 -22.33 17.74
C VAL A 327 -17.35 -22.84 17.42
N ALA A 328 -16.32 -22.45 18.19
CA ALA A 328 -14.92 -22.73 17.89
C ALA A 328 -14.58 -24.22 17.69
N ASP A 329 -15.25 -25.11 18.43
CA ASP A 329 -15.07 -26.56 18.39
C ASP A 329 -15.95 -27.28 17.36
N ARG A 330 -16.85 -26.55 16.69
CA ARG A 330 -17.89 -27.09 15.79
C ARG A 330 -18.03 -26.29 14.49
N LEU A 331 -16.94 -25.68 14.03
CA LEU A 331 -16.89 -24.88 12.80
C LEU A 331 -17.48 -25.62 11.59
N ASP A 332 -17.06 -26.86 11.33
CA ASP A 332 -17.57 -27.67 10.21
C ASP A 332 -19.09 -27.85 10.26
N THR A 333 -19.68 -27.95 11.47
CA THR A 333 -21.14 -28.11 11.64
C THR A 333 -21.90 -26.81 11.37
N VAL A 334 -21.31 -25.64 11.67
CA VAL A 334 -22.00 -24.35 11.47
C VAL A 334 -21.77 -23.76 10.08
N LEU A 335 -20.77 -24.26 9.34
CA LEU A 335 -20.45 -23.86 7.97
C LEU A 335 -21.11 -24.76 6.90
N ASP A 336 -22.08 -25.58 7.28
CA ASP A 336 -22.80 -26.56 6.44
C ASP A 336 -23.77 -25.94 5.39
N GLY A 337 -23.57 -24.67 5.03
CA GLY A 337 -24.40 -23.93 4.08
C GLY A 337 -25.48 -23.04 4.72
N SER A 338 -25.50 -22.92 6.06
CA SER A 338 -26.49 -22.10 6.78
C SER A 338 -26.29 -20.58 6.70
N GLY A 339 -25.25 -20.10 6.00
CA GLY A 339 -24.96 -18.68 5.81
C GLY A 339 -24.64 -17.96 7.13
N VAL A 340 -23.38 -17.97 7.55
CA VAL A 340 -22.95 -17.45 8.86
C VAL A 340 -21.76 -16.50 8.75
N ARG A 341 -21.71 -15.54 9.68
CA ARG A 341 -20.57 -14.66 9.92
C ARG A 341 -20.12 -14.83 11.37
N ILE A 342 -18.85 -15.13 11.58
CA ILE A 342 -18.24 -15.32 12.89
C ILE A 342 -17.18 -14.23 13.07
N PRO A 343 -17.57 -13.03 13.55
CA PRO A 343 -16.63 -11.93 13.78
C PRO A 343 -15.85 -12.11 15.09
N ASP A 344 -14.98 -11.15 15.36
CA ASP A 344 -14.28 -10.96 16.63
C ASP A 344 -13.43 -12.18 17.07
N ILE A 345 -12.88 -12.92 16.10
CA ILE A 345 -11.98 -14.04 16.37
C ILE A 345 -10.58 -13.46 16.69
N PRO A 346 -10.00 -13.67 17.88
CA PRO A 346 -8.72 -13.07 18.21
C PRO A 346 -7.58 -13.59 17.31
N ASN A 347 -6.86 -12.67 16.67
CA ASN A 347 -5.77 -12.96 15.75
C ASN A 347 -4.52 -13.42 16.50
N GLY A 348 -4.23 -14.72 16.44
CA GLY A 348 -3.09 -15.34 17.14
C GLY A 348 -1.72 -15.00 16.56
N ALA A 349 -1.63 -14.22 15.48
CA ALA A 349 -0.35 -13.77 14.93
C ALA A 349 0.26 -12.61 15.74
N LEU A 350 -0.57 -11.78 16.38
CA LEU A 350 -0.09 -10.58 17.08
C LEU A 350 0.40 -10.89 18.50
N PRO A 351 1.37 -10.12 19.02
CA PRO A 351 1.76 -10.17 20.42
C PRO A 351 0.56 -9.92 21.34
N ASP A 352 0.58 -10.53 22.53
CA ASP A 352 -0.44 -10.35 23.58
C ASP A 352 -1.86 -10.83 23.18
N ALA A 353 -1.99 -11.62 22.11
CA ALA A 353 -3.24 -12.27 21.75
C ALA A 353 -3.74 -13.17 22.91
N PRO A 354 -5.05 -13.19 23.18
CA PRO A 354 -5.61 -13.99 24.28
C PRO A 354 -5.40 -15.48 24.02
N GLY A 355 -5.45 -16.30 25.08
CA GLY A 355 -5.26 -17.76 24.97
C GLY A 355 -6.30 -18.49 24.08
N SER A 356 -7.41 -17.83 23.76
CA SER A 356 -8.44 -18.30 22.82
C SER A 356 -8.20 -17.90 21.35
N SER A 357 -7.04 -17.31 21.07
CA SER A 357 -6.66 -16.86 19.73
C SER A 357 -6.30 -18.02 18.80
N ILE A 358 -6.37 -17.74 17.50
CA ILE A 358 -6.02 -18.68 16.43
C ILE A 358 -5.34 -17.90 15.29
N THR A 359 -4.32 -18.49 14.65
CA THR A 359 -3.69 -17.85 13.50
C THR A 359 -4.60 -17.94 12.28
N ALA A 360 -4.51 -16.94 11.39
CA ALA A 360 -5.28 -16.93 10.16
C ALA A 360 -5.00 -18.16 9.27
N ALA A 361 -3.74 -18.60 9.17
CA ALA A 361 -3.36 -19.80 8.42
C ALA A 361 -4.01 -21.07 8.98
N ARG A 362 -4.05 -21.22 10.31
CA ARG A 362 -4.70 -22.36 10.96
C ARG A 362 -6.21 -22.32 10.76
N LEU A 363 -6.83 -21.15 10.93
CA LEU A 363 -8.25 -20.96 10.72
C LEU A 363 -8.66 -21.24 9.26
N ALA A 364 -7.87 -20.77 8.29
CA ALA A 364 -8.08 -21.03 6.87
C ALA A 364 -8.02 -22.54 6.57
N SER A 365 -7.08 -23.26 7.18
CA SER A 365 -6.98 -24.72 7.04
C SER A 365 -8.21 -25.46 7.59
N LEU A 366 -8.82 -24.96 8.67
CA LEU A 366 -10.03 -25.54 9.24
C LEU A 366 -11.24 -25.35 8.33
N VAL A 367 -11.34 -24.20 7.65
CA VAL A 367 -12.51 -23.89 6.82
C VAL A 367 -12.35 -24.23 5.34
N ALA A 368 -11.19 -24.74 4.92
CA ALA A 368 -10.81 -24.94 3.51
C ALA A 368 -11.78 -25.81 2.67
N ARG A 369 -12.55 -26.70 3.31
CA ARG A 369 -13.55 -27.56 2.63
C ARG A 369 -14.94 -26.94 2.50
N ASN A 370 -15.14 -25.78 3.13
CA ASN A 370 -16.42 -25.10 3.18
C ASN A 370 -16.44 -23.94 2.18
N ASP A 371 -17.63 -23.51 1.75
CA ASP A 371 -17.80 -22.23 1.05
C ASP A 371 -17.65 -21.08 2.06
N ALA A 372 -16.43 -20.88 2.55
CA ALA A 372 -16.12 -19.92 3.58
C ALA A 372 -14.77 -19.25 3.35
N ARG A 373 -14.59 -18.05 3.90
CA ARG A 373 -13.33 -17.30 3.86
C ARG A 373 -12.95 -16.81 5.25
N VAL A 374 -11.65 -16.75 5.48
CA VAL A 374 -11.06 -16.02 6.60
C VAL A 374 -10.73 -14.60 6.14
N THR A 375 -11.27 -13.61 6.81
CA THR A 375 -11.01 -12.19 6.55
C THR A 375 -10.42 -11.51 7.79
N LEU A 376 -9.80 -10.36 7.57
CA LEU A 376 -9.30 -9.48 8.63
C LEU A 376 -10.35 -8.40 8.88
N ALA A 377 -10.69 -8.13 10.13
CA ALA A 377 -11.62 -7.06 10.46
C ALA A 377 -11.02 -5.71 10.05
N ALA A 378 -11.75 -4.95 9.23
CA ALA A 378 -11.23 -3.71 8.67
C ALA A 378 -10.87 -2.64 9.72
N HIS A 379 -11.58 -2.63 10.85
CA HIS A 379 -11.45 -1.63 11.92
C HIS A 379 -10.47 -2.04 13.02
N ASP A 380 -10.12 -3.33 13.13
CA ASP A 380 -9.18 -3.82 14.13
C ASP A 380 -8.37 -5.03 13.60
N PRO A 381 -7.07 -4.86 13.34
CA PRO A 381 -6.22 -5.95 12.84
C PRO A 381 -6.01 -7.10 13.85
N ARG A 382 -6.44 -6.93 15.11
CA ARG A 382 -6.44 -7.98 16.13
C ARG A 382 -7.58 -8.96 15.98
N LEU A 383 -8.52 -8.69 15.09
CA LEU A 383 -9.72 -9.50 14.92
C LEU A 383 -9.74 -10.10 13.51
N LEU A 384 -9.88 -11.41 13.46
CA LEU A 384 -10.22 -12.19 12.28
C LEU A 384 -11.74 -12.40 12.23
N GLU A 385 -12.21 -12.79 11.07
CA GLU A 385 -13.59 -13.22 10.85
C GLU A 385 -13.60 -14.46 9.96
N VAL A 386 -14.55 -15.37 10.20
CA VAL A 386 -14.95 -16.39 9.22
C VAL A 386 -16.30 -16.02 8.66
N VAL A 387 -16.45 -16.05 7.34
CA VAL A 387 -17.71 -15.77 6.66
C VAL A 387 -18.04 -16.86 5.65
N SER A 388 -19.31 -17.28 5.63
CA SER A 388 -19.90 -18.21 4.66
C SER A 388 -21.28 -17.69 4.22
N PRO A 389 -21.62 -17.66 2.92
CA PRO A 389 -20.79 -18.08 1.78
C PRO A 389 -19.55 -17.20 1.60
N ALA A 390 -18.53 -17.70 0.92
CA ALA A 390 -17.27 -16.97 0.70
C ALA A 390 -17.46 -15.59 0.05
N SER A 391 -18.48 -15.45 -0.81
CA SER A 391 -18.82 -14.20 -1.50
C SER A 391 -19.23 -13.07 -0.53
N ALA A 392 -19.72 -13.41 0.67
CA ALA A 392 -20.10 -12.43 1.69
C ALA A 392 -18.89 -11.73 2.34
N ALA A 393 -17.66 -12.15 2.04
CA ALA A 393 -16.44 -11.43 2.42
C ALA A 393 -16.37 -10.01 1.82
N TRP A 394 -16.96 -9.80 0.64
CA TRP A 394 -16.99 -8.51 -0.02
C TRP A 394 -18.17 -7.67 0.44
N ARG A 395 -17.88 -6.61 1.19
CA ARG A 395 -18.87 -5.67 1.71
C ARG A 395 -18.85 -4.37 0.91
N PRO A 396 -19.97 -3.63 0.79
CA PRO A 396 -19.95 -2.31 0.14
C PRO A 396 -18.86 -1.41 0.71
N ALA A 397 -18.04 -0.82 -0.15
CA ALA A 397 -16.91 -0.01 0.27
C ALA A 397 -17.34 1.17 1.16
N ALA A 398 -18.52 1.74 0.88
CA ALA A 398 -19.11 2.82 1.68
C ALA A 398 -19.44 2.40 3.12
N GLU A 399 -19.87 1.15 3.35
CA GLU A 399 -20.11 0.64 4.71
C GLU A 399 -18.81 0.47 5.49
N VAL A 400 -17.78 -0.08 4.83
CA VAL A 400 -16.46 -0.27 5.45
C VAL A 400 -15.80 1.09 5.72
N ALA A 401 -15.98 2.07 4.83
CA ALA A 401 -15.48 3.43 4.98
C ALA A 401 -16.08 4.18 6.19
N ALA A 402 -17.28 3.80 6.62
CA ALA A 402 -17.99 4.36 7.77
C ALA A 402 -17.55 3.77 9.12
N LEU A 403 -16.73 2.71 9.13
CA LEU A 403 -16.18 2.14 10.35
C LEU A 403 -15.17 3.08 11.01
N PRO A 404 -14.92 2.94 12.33
CA PRO A 404 -13.81 3.60 13.01
C PRO A 404 -12.47 3.21 12.36
N GLY A 405 -11.52 4.16 12.34
CA GLY A 405 -10.21 4.00 11.72
C GLY A 405 -9.99 4.95 10.54
N GLY A 406 -9.24 4.49 9.55
CA GLY A 406 -8.82 5.29 8.41
C GLY A 406 -7.55 6.07 8.69
N ASN A 407 -6.63 5.42 9.39
CA ASN A 407 -5.30 5.92 9.71
C ASN A 407 -4.34 5.65 8.55
N SER A 408 -3.38 6.54 8.40
CA SER A 408 -2.25 6.38 7.49
C SER A 408 -0.98 6.94 8.12
N HIS A 409 0.16 6.47 7.63
CA HIS A 409 1.45 7.12 7.80
C HIS A 409 1.95 7.55 6.43
N GLU A 410 2.15 8.86 6.24
CA GLU A 410 2.43 9.46 4.93
C GLU A 410 3.86 10.01 4.84
N PRO A 411 4.75 9.33 4.11
CA PRO A 411 6.17 9.69 4.07
C PRO A 411 6.44 11.01 3.33
N LEU A 412 5.60 11.41 2.37
CA LEU A 412 5.79 12.65 1.60
C LEU A 412 5.82 13.89 2.49
N ARG A 413 5.08 13.90 3.61
CA ARG A 413 5.08 15.03 4.55
C ARG A 413 6.47 15.27 5.09
N ARG A 414 7.13 14.22 5.60
CA ARG A 414 8.48 14.30 6.14
C ARG A 414 9.50 14.64 5.05
N PHE A 415 9.39 13.99 3.88
CA PHE A 415 10.24 14.26 2.73
C PHE A 415 10.18 15.75 2.34
N THR A 416 8.97 16.30 2.20
CA THR A 416 8.72 17.72 1.90
C THR A 416 9.36 18.65 2.93
N LEU A 417 9.19 18.36 4.23
CA LEU A 417 9.80 19.14 5.31
C LEU A 417 11.33 19.19 5.17
N GLN A 418 11.97 18.05 4.91
CA GLN A 418 13.43 17.95 4.76
C GLN A 418 13.91 18.68 3.49
N ARG A 419 13.26 18.46 2.36
CA ARG A 419 13.59 19.08 1.07
C ARG A 419 13.42 20.59 1.10
N LEU A 420 12.35 21.11 1.69
CA LEU A 420 12.14 22.55 1.82
C LEU A 420 13.11 23.21 2.79
N ARG A 421 13.51 22.55 3.88
CA ARG A 421 14.57 23.05 4.77
C ARG A 421 15.91 23.15 4.04
N ALA A 422 16.27 22.14 3.26
CA ALA A 422 17.50 22.16 2.45
C ALA A 422 17.46 23.28 1.40
N THR A 423 16.33 23.41 0.71
CA THR A 423 16.06 24.47 -0.27
C THR A 423 16.17 25.86 0.34
N ALA A 424 15.52 26.09 1.49
CA ALA A 424 15.59 27.36 2.20
C ALA A 424 17.02 27.73 2.59
N ARG A 425 17.79 26.79 3.14
CA ARG A 425 19.21 26.99 3.46
C ARG A 425 20.03 27.35 2.22
N ALA A 426 19.76 26.70 1.09
CA ALA A 426 20.43 27.01 -0.17
C ALA A 426 20.09 28.44 -0.66
N CYS A 427 18.80 28.82 -0.65
CA CYS A 427 18.33 30.15 -1.05
C CYS A 427 18.92 31.29 -0.20
N LEU A 428 19.20 31.02 1.08
CA LEU A 428 19.69 32.01 2.05
C LEU A 428 21.21 32.04 2.17
N ARG A 429 21.94 31.16 1.47
CA ARG A 429 23.40 31.00 1.60
C ARG A 429 24.16 32.32 1.41
N ASP A 430 23.70 33.13 0.46
CA ASP A 430 24.36 34.38 0.04
C ASP A 430 23.70 35.63 0.63
N LEU A 431 22.70 35.47 1.51
CA LEU A 431 22.02 36.59 2.16
C LEU A 431 22.73 36.94 3.49
N PRO A 432 23.34 38.13 3.62
CA PRO A 432 24.02 38.53 4.85
C PRO A 432 23.06 38.53 6.04
N GLY A 433 23.51 38.02 7.19
CA GLY A 433 22.70 37.93 8.41
C GLY A 433 21.70 36.76 8.44
N ALA A 434 21.46 36.06 7.32
CA ALA A 434 20.43 35.02 7.26
C ALA A 434 20.84 33.67 7.88
N ARG A 435 22.13 33.44 8.14
CA ARG A 435 22.64 32.14 8.66
C ARG A 435 22.05 31.71 10.02
N GLY A 436 21.62 32.67 10.83
CA GLY A 436 21.02 32.41 12.15
C GLY A 436 19.49 32.44 12.18
N VAL A 437 18.84 32.66 11.03
CA VAL A 437 17.38 32.78 10.97
C VAL A 437 16.74 31.41 10.94
N THR A 438 15.88 31.14 11.93
CA THR A 438 15.09 29.90 11.97
C THR A 438 14.08 29.88 10.83
N VAL A 439 14.06 28.80 10.05
CA VAL A 439 13.05 28.57 9.03
C VAL A 439 12.17 27.40 9.44
N GLU A 440 10.92 27.70 9.74
CA GLU A 440 9.88 26.72 10.02
C GLU A 440 9.17 26.37 8.71
N VAL A 441 8.97 25.08 8.46
CA VAL A 441 8.17 24.62 7.32
C VAL A 441 6.80 24.24 7.87
N ALA A 442 5.77 24.97 7.43
CA ALA A 442 4.41 24.64 7.77
C ALA A 442 4.04 23.28 7.16
N PRO A 443 3.20 22.48 7.85
CA PRO A 443 2.66 21.28 7.24
C PRO A 443 1.95 21.64 5.93
N ALA A 444 2.14 20.80 4.91
CA ALA A 444 1.40 20.95 3.67
C ALA A 444 -0.11 20.84 3.94
N PRO A 445 -0.96 21.63 3.26
CA PRO A 445 -2.39 21.38 3.29
C PRO A 445 -2.68 19.98 2.74
N HIS A 446 -3.42 19.17 3.49
CA HIS A 446 -3.81 17.84 3.04
C HIS A 446 -4.85 18.00 1.92
N PRO A 447 -4.67 17.37 0.74
CA PRO A 447 -5.67 17.43 -0.33
C PRO A 447 -7.01 16.80 0.04
N ALA A 448 -7.11 16.09 1.18
CA ALA A 448 -8.36 15.52 1.70
C ALA A 448 -9.24 16.53 2.45
N SER A 449 -8.82 17.79 2.62
CA SER A 449 -9.57 18.80 3.37
C SER A 449 -10.43 19.73 2.51
N THR A 450 -10.50 19.53 1.19
CA THR A 450 -11.57 20.14 0.37
C THR A 450 -12.72 19.15 0.28
N THR A 451 -13.60 19.20 1.29
CA THR A 451 -14.95 18.63 1.28
C THR A 451 -15.78 19.18 0.13
#